data_AF-A0A7Z1MY97-F1
#
_entry.id   AF-A0A7Z1MY97-F1
#
_cell.length_a   1.000
_cell.length_b   1.000
_cell.length_c   1.000
_cell.angle_alpha   90.00
_cell.angle_beta   90.00
_cell.angle_gamma   90.00
#
_symmetry.space_group_name_H-M   'P 1'
#
loop_
_entity.id
_entity.type
_entity.pdbx_description
1 polymer ?
#
loop_
_entity_poly.entity_id
_entity_poly.type
_entity_poly.pdbx_seq_one_letter_code
_entity_poly.pdbx_strand_id
1 'polypeptide(L)'
;EFTNTESYCHPEGIHSVRGRLTFSDDEQPMVAHIWGDKPEQFREMSIGLADMGFKGIDLNMGCPVANVAKKGKGSGLILRPETAAEIIQASKAGGLPVSVKTRLGYYDIDEWRDWLKHVFEQDIANLSIHLRTRKEMSKVDAHWELIEAIKTLRDEIAPNTLLTINGDIPDRQTGLELANKYGIDGIMIGRGIFHN
;
A
#
# COMPACT_ATOMS: atom_id res chain seq x y z
N GLU A 1 9.39 -4.68 7.36
CA GLU A 1 10.24 -5.18 6.26
C GLU A 1 9.75 -4.82 4.85
N PHE A 2 10.67 -4.53 3.91
CA PHE A 2 10.37 -4.13 2.52
C PHE A 2 11.21 -4.87 1.47
N THR A 3 10.56 -5.61 0.56
CA THR A 3 11.26 -6.35 -0.51
C THR A 3 10.38 -6.66 -1.73
N ASN A 4 10.93 -7.33 -2.74
CA ASN A 4 10.23 -7.67 -3.98
C ASN A 4 10.01 -9.18 -4.15
N THR A 5 8.88 -9.54 -4.75
CA THR A 5 8.46 -10.94 -4.95
C THR A 5 9.36 -11.68 -5.94
N GLU A 6 9.89 -10.97 -6.94
CA GLU A 6 10.73 -11.55 -7.99
C GLU A 6 12.04 -12.10 -7.43
N SER A 7 12.70 -11.34 -6.56
CA SER A 7 13.93 -11.78 -5.89
C SER A 7 13.67 -12.87 -4.86
N TYR A 8 12.49 -12.86 -4.22
CA TYR A 8 12.09 -13.92 -3.28
C TYR A 8 11.95 -15.27 -3.98
N CYS A 9 11.27 -15.30 -5.14
CA CYS A 9 10.99 -16.53 -5.89
C CYS A 9 12.14 -16.96 -6.82
N HIS A 10 13.21 -16.16 -6.93
CA HIS A 10 14.35 -16.49 -7.78
C HIS A 10 15.38 -17.34 -7.00
N PRO A 11 15.84 -18.48 -7.54
CA PRO A 11 16.78 -19.38 -6.85
C PRO A 11 18.04 -18.68 -6.33
N GLU A 12 18.59 -17.75 -7.11
CA GLU A 12 19.77 -16.97 -6.72
C GLU A 12 19.43 -15.69 -5.94
N GLY A 13 18.18 -15.22 -6.00
CA GLY A 13 17.73 -13.97 -5.38
C GLY A 13 17.36 -14.15 -3.90
N ILE A 14 16.96 -15.35 -3.50
CA ILE A 14 16.43 -15.66 -2.17
C ILE A 14 17.38 -15.29 -1.03
N HIS A 15 18.70 -15.43 -1.26
CA HIS A 15 19.72 -15.09 -0.26
C HIS A 15 19.76 -13.59 0.04
N SER A 16 19.56 -12.74 -0.97
CA SER A 16 19.55 -11.28 -0.81
C SER A 16 18.29 -10.75 -0.13
N VAL A 17 17.19 -11.51 -0.22
CA VAL A 17 15.88 -11.13 0.33
C VAL A 17 15.70 -11.60 1.77
N ARG A 18 16.27 -12.74 2.16
CA ARG A 18 16.18 -13.25 3.54
C ARG A 18 16.66 -12.24 4.58
N GLY A 19 17.75 -11.54 4.31
CA GLY A 19 18.25 -10.49 5.22
C GLY A 19 17.38 -9.24 5.32
N ARG A 20 16.35 -9.11 4.46
CA ARG A 20 15.35 -8.03 4.49
C ARG A 20 13.98 -8.54 4.97
N LEU A 21 13.91 -9.76 5.46
CA LEU A 21 12.70 -10.39 6.00
C LEU A 21 12.98 -10.90 7.42
N THR A 22 13.78 -10.16 8.16
CA THR A 22 14.15 -10.44 9.55
C THR A 22 13.59 -9.35 10.44
N PHE A 23 13.05 -9.74 11.58
CA PHE A 23 12.60 -8.86 12.65
C PHE A 23 12.88 -9.56 13.99
N SER A 24 12.98 -8.79 15.07
CA SER A 24 13.02 -9.33 16.44
C SER A 24 11.62 -9.50 17.02
N ASP A 25 11.49 -10.33 18.06
CA ASP A 25 10.19 -10.67 18.65
C ASP A 25 9.45 -9.45 19.23
N ASP A 26 10.17 -8.40 19.62
CA ASP A 26 9.63 -7.14 20.14
C ASP A 26 9.10 -6.17 19.07
N GLU A 27 9.32 -6.46 17.78
CA GLU A 27 8.79 -5.67 16.65
C GLU A 27 7.38 -6.12 16.22
N GLN A 28 6.74 -7.00 16.97
CA GLN A 28 5.39 -7.50 16.66
C GLN A 28 4.29 -6.48 17.00
N PRO A 29 3.21 -6.41 16.19
CA PRO A 29 2.96 -7.17 14.97
C PRO A 29 3.74 -6.62 13.75
N MET A 30 4.47 -7.50 13.06
CA MET A 30 5.22 -7.11 11.85
C MET A 30 4.41 -7.35 10.58
N VAL A 31 4.32 -6.34 9.72
CA VAL A 31 3.70 -6.38 8.39
C VAL A 31 4.79 -6.32 7.33
N ALA A 32 4.74 -7.23 6.36
CA ALA A 32 5.67 -7.23 5.23
C ALA A 32 5.16 -6.31 4.12
N HIS A 33 5.94 -5.30 3.74
CA HIS A 33 5.65 -4.45 2.59
C HIS A 33 6.30 -5.02 1.34
N ILE A 34 5.52 -5.43 0.35
CA ILE A 34 6.03 -6.17 -0.81
C ILE A 34 5.60 -5.56 -2.15
N TRP A 35 6.40 -5.81 -3.19
CA TRP A 35 6.14 -5.24 -4.52
C TRP A 35 6.56 -6.18 -5.66
N GLY A 36 5.92 -6.02 -6.82
CA GLY A 36 6.06 -6.88 -7.98
C GLY A 36 4.90 -6.65 -8.96
N ASP A 37 4.74 -7.55 -9.94
CA ASP A 37 3.64 -7.53 -10.92
C ASP A 37 3.14 -8.92 -11.32
N LYS A 38 3.58 -9.97 -10.64
CA LYS A 38 3.32 -11.37 -10.99
C LYS A 38 2.51 -12.06 -9.88
N PRO A 39 1.18 -12.25 -10.05
CA PRO A 39 0.32 -12.82 -9.02
C PRO A 39 0.83 -14.14 -8.42
N GLU A 40 1.39 -15.01 -9.24
CA GLU A 40 1.95 -16.30 -8.81
C GLU A 40 3.09 -16.14 -7.78
N GLN A 41 3.91 -15.11 -7.92
CA GLN A 41 5.01 -14.83 -6.99
C GLN A 41 4.50 -14.23 -5.68
N PHE A 42 3.45 -13.41 -5.74
CA PHE A 42 2.78 -12.90 -4.53
C PHE A 42 2.13 -14.04 -3.74
N ARG A 43 1.55 -15.03 -4.43
CA ARG A 43 1.00 -16.23 -3.81
C ARG A 43 2.06 -16.99 -3.01
N GLU A 44 3.17 -17.32 -3.66
CA GLU A 44 4.27 -18.07 -3.05
C GLU A 44 4.88 -17.30 -1.87
N MET A 45 5.15 -16.01 -2.06
CA MET A 45 5.70 -15.16 -1.01
C MET A 45 4.74 -15.01 0.16
N SER A 46 3.43 -14.89 -0.07
CA SER A 46 2.43 -14.78 1.00
C SER A 46 2.45 -15.99 1.95
N ILE A 47 2.52 -17.20 1.38
CA ILE A 47 2.64 -18.45 2.16
C ILE A 47 3.93 -18.43 2.98
N GLY A 48 5.06 -18.10 2.34
CA GLY A 48 6.35 -18.03 3.03
C GLY A 48 6.40 -16.97 4.14
N LEU A 49 5.77 -15.81 3.96
CA LEU A 49 5.68 -14.76 4.98
C LEU A 49 4.86 -15.22 6.19
N ALA A 50 3.78 -15.99 5.97
CA ALA A 50 3.02 -16.59 7.05
C ALA A 50 3.87 -17.58 7.87
N ASP A 51 4.63 -18.45 7.20
CA ASP A 51 5.55 -19.39 7.84
C ASP A 51 6.67 -18.68 8.62
N MET A 52 7.11 -17.51 8.16
CA MET A 52 8.07 -16.64 8.84
C MET A 52 7.48 -15.88 10.03
N GLY A 53 6.18 -15.97 10.27
CA GLY A 53 5.52 -15.36 11.44
C GLY A 53 5.05 -13.92 11.26
N PHE A 54 5.09 -13.36 10.04
CA PHE A 54 4.48 -12.06 9.75
C PHE A 54 2.97 -12.07 10.08
N LYS A 55 2.42 -10.91 10.43
CA LYS A 55 1.02 -10.75 10.83
C LYS A 55 0.14 -10.08 9.78
N GLY A 56 0.74 -9.65 8.68
CA GLY A 56 0.04 -9.03 7.56
C GLY A 56 0.97 -8.78 6.39
N ILE A 57 0.37 -8.46 5.25
CA ILE A 57 1.05 -8.11 4.00
C ILE A 57 0.52 -6.75 3.53
N ASP A 58 1.41 -5.80 3.29
CA ASP A 58 1.10 -4.54 2.62
C ASP A 58 1.61 -4.58 1.18
N LEU A 59 0.74 -4.28 0.22
CA LEU A 59 1.06 -4.29 -1.20
C LEU A 59 1.42 -2.90 -1.67
N ASN A 60 2.64 -2.73 -2.18
CA ASN A 60 3.06 -1.47 -2.76
C ASN A 60 2.45 -1.28 -4.16
N MET A 61 1.44 -0.43 -4.22
CA MET A 61 0.83 0.07 -5.45
C MET A 61 1.01 1.60 -5.58
N GLY A 62 2.01 2.17 -4.91
CA GLY A 62 2.17 3.63 -4.79
C GLY A 62 3.55 4.17 -5.18
N CYS A 63 4.56 3.32 -5.34
CA CYS A 63 5.93 3.75 -5.65
C CYS A 63 6.01 4.43 -7.03
N PRO A 64 6.38 5.72 -7.12
CA PRO A 64 6.36 6.48 -8.37
C PRO A 64 7.65 6.36 -9.20
N VAL A 65 8.67 5.69 -8.67
CA VAL A 65 10.03 5.64 -9.26
C VAL A 65 9.94 5.10 -10.67
N ALA A 66 10.53 5.82 -11.63
CA ALA A 66 10.30 5.58 -13.05
C ALA A 66 10.69 4.18 -13.51
N ASN A 67 11.75 3.60 -12.97
CA ASN A 67 12.22 2.25 -13.32
C ASN A 67 11.30 1.13 -12.79
N VAL A 68 10.41 1.43 -11.83
CA VAL A 68 9.38 0.53 -11.29
C VAL A 68 8.04 0.80 -12.00
N ALA A 69 7.57 2.05 -11.94
CA ALA A 69 6.26 2.45 -12.46
C ALA A 69 6.10 2.21 -13.97
N LYS A 70 7.12 2.54 -14.79
CA LYS A 70 7.06 2.32 -16.25
C LYS A 70 7.04 0.85 -16.64
N LYS A 71 7.42 -0.05 -15.74
CA LYS A 71 7.35 -1.50 -15.94
C LYS A 71 6.03 -2.10 -15.45
N GLY A 72 5.05 -1.27 -15.08
CA GLY A 72 3.76 -1.74 -14.59
C GLY A 72 3.79 -2.29 -13.16
N LYS A 73 4.80 -1.92 -12.35
CA LYS A 73 4.95 -2.26 -10.92
C LYS A 73 4.71 -1.01 -10.06
N GLY A 74 4.49 -1.15 -8.76
CA GLY A 74 4.26 0.00 -7.87
C GLY A 74 3.04 0.80 -8.33
N SER A 75 3.15 2.13 -8.46
CA SER A 75 2.03 2.93 -8.99
C SER A 75 1.68 2.60 -10.45
N GLY A 76 2.54 1.91 -11.20
CA GLY A 76 2.20 1.43 -12.55
C GLY A 76 1.01 0.47 -12.58
N LEU A 77 0.68 -0.16 -11.44
CA LEU A 77 -0.50 -1.02 -11.30
C LEU A 77 -1.83 -0.26 -11.40
N ILE A 78 -1.84 1.06 -11.19
CA ILE A 78 -3.02 1.92 -11.39
C ILE A 78 -3.50 1.85 -12.85
N LEU A 79 -2.58 1.68 -13.80
CA LEU A 79 -2.88 1.51 -15.24
C LEU A 79 -3.20 0.05 -15.61
N ARG A 80 -3.20 -0.87 -14.63
CA ARG A 80 -3.41 -2.31 -14.81
C ARG A 80 -4.33 -2.86 -13.72
N PRO A 81 -5.58 -2.36 -13.60
CA PRO A 81 -6.49 -2.70 -12.50
C PRO A 81 -6.73 -4.22 -12.37
N GLU A 82 -6.91 -4.95 -13.48
CA GLU A 82 -7.06 -6.41 -13.46
C GLU A 82 -5.86 -7.11 -12.80
N THR A 83 -4.63 -6.76 -13.22
CA THR A 83 -3.42 -7.31 -12.59
C THR A 83 -3.33 -6.92 -11.11
N ALA A 84 -3.74 -5.71 -10.73
CA ALA A 84 -3.75 -5.30 -9.33
C ALA A 84 -4.71 -6.17 -8.50
N ALA A 85 -5.91 -6.47 -9.01
CA ALA A 85 -6.87 -7.37 -8.37
C ALA A 85 -6.31 -8.79 -8.25
N GLU A 86 -5.73 -9.34 -9.32
CA GLU A 86 -5.10 -10.66 -9.30
C GLU A 86 -3.99 -10.76 -8.24
N ILE A 87 -3.15 -9.72 -8.12
CA ILE A 87 -2.10 -9.64 -7.09
C ILE A 87 -2.69 -9.61 -5.68
N ILE A 88 -3.74 -8.81 -5.45
CA ILE A 88 -4.41 -8.72 -4.15
C ILE A 88 -4.96 -10.09 -3.76
N GLN A 89 -5.70 -10.74 -4.65
CA GLN A 89 -6.29 -12.05 -4.36
C GLN A 89 -5.22 -13.13 -4.16
N ALA A 90 -4.17 -13.14 -4.97
CA ALA A 90 -3.07 -14.09 -4.82
C ALA A 90 -2.34 -13.93 -3.47
N SER A 91 -2.18 -12.69 -2.99
CA SER A 91 -1.53 -12.37 -1.72
C SER A 91 -2.30 -12.85 -0.49
N LYS A 92 -3.58 -13.24 -0.63
CA LYS A 92 -4.37 -13.82 0.48
C LYS A 92 -4.06 -15.30 0.74
N ALA A 93 -3.29 -15.97 -0.13
CA ALA A 93 -3.07 -17.42 -0.05
C ALA A 93 -2.39 -17.90 1.24
N GLY A 94 -1.55 -17.08 1.88
CA GLY A 94 -0.94 -17.38 3.17
C GLY A 94 -1.87 -17.18 4.37
N GLY A 95 -3.12 -16.77 4.17
CA GLY A 95 -4.09 -16.54 5.24
C GLY A 95 -3.85 -15.27 6.08
N LEU A 96 -2.88 -14.44 5.69
CA LEU A 96 -2.59 -13.16 6.35
C LEU A 96 -3.54 -12.06 5.86
N PRO A 97 -3.93 -11.10 6.72
CA PRO A 97 -4.59 -9.88 6.30
C PRO A 97 -3.75 -9.14 5.25
N VAL A 98 -4.41 -8.71 4.17
CA VAL A 98 -3.77 -7.98 3.06
C VAL A 98 -4.21 -6.52 3.09
N SER A 99 -3.27 -5.60 3.12
CA SER A 99 -3.47 -4.17 2.92
C SER A 99 -2.84 -3.70 1.62
N VAL A 100 -3.26 -2.53 1.14
CA VAL A 100 -2.71 -1.89 -0.05
C VAL A 100 -2.25 -0.49 0.30
N LYS A 101 -1.06 -0.11 -0.16
CA LYS A 101 -0.60 1.28 -0.19
C LYS A 101 -0.55 1.82 -1.61
N THR A 102 -1.36 2.83 -1.90
CA THR A 102 -1.52 3.40 -3.23
C THR A 102 -1.34 4.94 -3.26
N ARG A 103 -1.45 5.50 -4.47
CA ARG A 103 -1.70 6.90 -4.79
C ARG A 103 -3.15 7.10 -5.27
N LEU A 104 -3.53 8.36 -5.47
CA LEU A 104 -4.85 8.74 -6.00
C LEU A 104 -5.02 8.31 -7.47
N GLY A 105 -4.01 8.53 -8.30
CA GLY A 105 -4.05 8.22 -9.73
C GLY A 105 -2.65 8.10 -10.30
N TYR A 106 -2.53 7.83 -11.60
CA TYR A 106 -1.24 7.78 -12.28
C TYR A 106 -0.88 9.13 -12.90
N TYR A 107 -1.78 9.71 -13.69
CA TYR A 107 -1.57 10.95 -14.43
C TYR A 107 -2.35 12.11 -13.85
N ASP A 108 -3.63 11.92 -13.55
CA ASP A 108 -4.56 13.01 -13.31
C ASP A 108 -5.41 12.70 -12.07
N ILE A 109 -5.83 13.76 -11.38
CA ILE A 109 -6.51 13.62 -10.09
C ILE A 109 -7.84 12.88 -10.23
N ASP A 110 -8.57 13.10 -11.31
CA ASP A 110 -9.90 12.53 -11.57
C ASP A 110 -9.91 11.00 -11.67
N GLU A 111 -8.75 10.34 -11.80
CA GLU A 111 -8.61 8.88 -11.77
C GLU A 111 -8.94 8.28 -10.40
N TRP A 112 -8.92 9.09 -9.33
CA TRP A 112 -9.02 8.59 -7.94
C TRP A 112 -10.26 7.76 -7.68
N ARG A 113 -11.41 8.18 -8.23
CA ARG A 113 -12.68 7.57 -7.86
C ARG A 113 -12.78 6.14 -8.37
N ASP A 114 -12.48 5.95 -9.65
CA ASP A 114 -12.54 4.63 -10.29
C ASP A 114 -11.44 3.71 -9.76
N TRP A 115 -10.23 4.24 -9.58
CA TRP A 115 -9.12 3.45 -9.05
C TRP A 115 -9.35 2.99 -7.61
N LEU A 116 -9.73 3.88 -6.70
CA LEU A 116 -9.93 3.50 -5.31
C LEU A 116 -11.16 2.59 -5.14
N LYS A 117 -12.23 2.83 -5.90
CA LYS A 117 -13.38 1.91 -5.97
C LYS A 117 -12.92 0.50 -6.33
N HIS A 118 -12.15 0.35 -7.41
CA HIS A 118 -11.64 -0.94 -7.85
C HIS A 118 -10.86 -1.66 -6.75
N VAL A 119 -10.02 -0.93 -6.00
CA VAL A 119 -9.23 -1.50 -4.89
C VAL A 119 -10.12 -1.87 -3.70
N PHE A 120 -11.12 -1.06 -3.35
CA PHE A 120 -12.04 -1.36 -2.24
C PHE A 120 -12.88 -2.62 -2.49
N GLU A 121 -13.23 -2.91 -3.73
CA GLU A 121 -13.97 -4.12 -4.12
C GLU A 121 -13.18 -5.43 -3.90
N GLN A 122 -11.89 -5.36 -3.53
CA GLN A 122 -11.02 -6.53 -3.39
C GLN A 122 -10.96 -7.14 -1.99
N ASP A 123 -11.74 -6.62 -1.02
CA ASP A 123 -11.77 -7.11 0.36
C ASP A 123 -10.37 -7.09 1.01
N ILE A 124 -9.88 -5.89 1.29
CA ILE A 124 -8.57 -5.65 1.92
C ILE A 124 -8.76 -5.16 3.35
N ALA A 125 -7.81 -5.46 4.23
CA ALA A 125 -7.88 -5.07 5.63
C ALA A 125 -7.71 -3.55 5.83
N ASN A 126 -6.87 -2.91 5.02
CA ASN A 126 -6.60 -1.47 5.09
C ASN A 126 -6.19 -0.93 3.72
N LEU A 127 -6.64 0.28 3.40
CA LEU A 127 -6.17 1.05 2.26
C LEU A 127 -5.40 2.29 2.75
N SER A 128 -4.10 2.33 2.47
CA SER A 128 -3.23 3.47 2.74
C SER A 128 -3.05 4.34 1.48
N ILE A 129 -3.49 5.59 1.51
CA ILE A 129 -3.50 6.45 0.32
C ILE A 129 -2.51 7.60 0.52
N HIS A 130 -1.48 7.66 -0.33
CA HIS A 130 -0.74 8.90 -0.52
C HIS A 130 -1.60 9.83 -1.38
N LEU A 131 -2.08 10.92 -0.80
CA LEU A 131 -3.03 11.88 -1.41
C LEU A 131 -2.43 12.74 -2.53
N ARG A 132 -1.78 12.09 -3.48
CA ARG A 132 -1.24 12.66 -4.72
C ARG A 132 -1.29 11.60 -5.81
N THR A 133 -1.36 12.03 -7.06
CA THR A 133 -1.12 11.17 -8.20
C THR A 133 0.36 10.78 -8.30
N ARG A 134 0.67 9.79 -9.14
CA ARG A 134 2.05 9.43 -9.46
C ARG A 134 2.78 10.58 -10.15
N LYS A 135 2.14 11.28 -11.09
CA LYS A 135 2.72 12.39 -11.88
C LYS A 135 3.13 13.57 -11.00
N GLU A 136 2.32 13.89 -10.00
CA GLU A 136 2.58 14.96 -9.03
C GLU A 136 3.78 14.67 -8.13
N MET A 137 4.07 13.39 -7.86
CA MET A 137 5.12 12.96 -6.94
C MET A 137 4.97 13.61 -5.55
N SER A 138 5.79 14.62 -5.26
CA SER A 138 5.77 15.46 -4.05
C SER A 138 5.87 16.95 -4.41
N LYS A 139 5.45 17.33 -5.62
CA LYS A 139 5.64 18.68 -6.21
C LYS A 139 4.49 19.65 -5.93
N VAL A 140 3.37 19.13 -5.48
CA VAL A 140 2.16 19.88 -5.09
C VAL A 140 1.77 19.48 -3.68
N ASP A 141 0.84 20.18 -3.05
CA ASP A 141 0.33 19.77 -1.73
C ASP A 141 -0.47 18.46 -1.83
N ALA A 142 -0.51 17.71 -0.73
CA ALA A 142 -1.39 16.55 -0.63
C ALA A 142 -2.86 17.00 -0.67
N HIS A 143 -3.68 16.31 -1.48
CA HIS A 143 -5.10 16.60 -1.69
C HIS A 143 -5.97 16.20 -0.49
N TRP A 144 -5.80 16.86 0.65
CA TRP A 144 -6.56 16.59 1.88
C TRP A 144 -8.06 16.90 1.74
N GLU A 145 -8.44 17.75 0.79
CA GLU A 145 -9.83 18.04 0.45
C GLU A 145 -10.60 16.80 -0.04
N LEU A 146 -9.90 15.77 -0.54
CA LEU A 146 -10.53 14.53 -1.01
C LEU A 146 -10.81 13.51 0.09
N ILE A 147 -10.30 13.71 1.32
CA ILE A 147 -10.39 12.70 2.40
C ILE A 147 -11.86 12.35 2.69
N GLU A 148 -12.74 13.34 2.77
CA GLU A 148 -14.16 13.12 3.07
C GLU A 148 -14.85 12.31 1.96
N ALA A 149 -14.62 12.65 0.69
CA ALA A 149 -15.18 11.93 -0.44
C ALA A 149 -14.66 10.48 -0.53
N ILE A 150 -13.38 10.26 -0.24
CA ILE A 150 -12.76 8.94 -0.21
C ILE A 150 -13.34 8.10 0.92
N LYS A 151 -13.53 8.68 2.12
CA LYS A 151 -14.14 7.99 3.25
C LYS A 151 -15.57 7.58 2.95
N THR A 152 -16.38 8.48 2.37
CA THR A 152 -17.74 8.15 1.94
C THR A 152 -17.75 6.99 0.95
N LEU A 153 -16.85 7.00 -0.05
CA LEU A 153 -16.71 5.89 -1.00
C LEU A 153 -16.35 4.57 -0.31
N ARG A 154 -15.43 4.60 0.67
CA ARG A 154 -15.08 3.42 1.49
C ARG A 154 -16.30 2.92 2.24
N ASP A 155 -17.01 3.79 2.94
CA ASP A 155 -18.16 3.43 3.78
C ASP A 155 -19.30 2.81 2.93
N GLU A 156 -19.46 3.25 1.68
CA GLU A 156 -20.44 2.70 0.73
C GLU A 156 -20.07 1.30 0.20
N ILE A 157 -18.79 1.08 -0.12
CA ILE A 157 -18.35 -0.13 -0.87
C ILE A 157 -17.77 -1.20 0.05
N ALA A 158 -16.96 -0.78 1.03
CA ALA A 158 -16.18 -1.65 1.87
C ALA A 158 -16.10 -1.11 3.30
N PRO A 159 -17.23 -1.05 4.04
CA PRO A 159 -17.31 -0.40 5.36
C PRO A 159 -16.39 -1.01 6.43
N ASN A 160 -15.91 -2.25 6.21
CA ASN A 160 -14.99 -2.93 7.11
C ASN A 160 -13.50 -2.69 6.79
N THR A 161 -13.18 -2.11 5.62
CA THR A 161 -11.81 -1.81 5.21
C THR A 161 -11.31 -0.58 5.95
N LEU A 162 -10.23 -0.67 6.72
CA LEU A 162 -9.66 0.51 7.38
C LEU A 162 -9.10 1.51 6.36
N LEU A 163 -9.18 2.81 6.66
CA LEU A 163 -8.70 3.88 5.81
C LEU A 163 -7.56 4.65 6.48
N THR A 164 -6.38 4.59 5.86
CA THR A 164 -5.18 5.30 6.31
C THR A 164 -4.79 6.38 5.31
N ILE A 165 -4.54 7.60 5.78
CA ILE A 165 -4.12 8.71 4.92
C ILE A 165 -2.64 9.04 5.09
N ASN A 166 -2.00 9.43 3.98
CA ASN A 166 -0.60 9.79 3.89
C ASN A 166 -0.39 11.01 2.98
N GLY A 167 0.58 11.86 3.32
CA GLY A 167 1.01 13.00 2.50
C GLY A 167 0.99 14.31 3.28
N ASP A 168 2.17 14.94 3.38
CA ASP A 168 2.41 16.26 4.01
C ASP A 168 1.99 16.38 5.47
N ILE A 169 2.03 15.27 6.19
CA ILE A 169 1.83 15.25 7.64
C ILE A 169 3.21 15.37 8.28
N PRO A 170 3.54 16.52 8.90
CA PRO A 170 4.89 16.79 9.41
C PRO A 170 5.14 16.09 10.75
N ASP A 171 4.11 15.90 11.56
CA ASP A 171 4.25 15.41 12.93
C ASP A 171 2.98 14.69 13.42
N ARG A 172 3.11 14.08 14.60
CA ARG A 172 2.02 13.35 15.27
C ARG A 172 0.82 14.25 15.57
N GLN A 173 1.05 15.52 15.95
CA GLN A 173 -0.02 16.44 16.32
C GLN A 173 -0.94 16.72 15.13
N THR A 174 -0.36 17.09 13.99
CA THR A 174 -1.07 17.30 12.72
C THR A 174 -1.81 16.03 12.30
N GLY A 175 -1.17 14.86 12.46
CA GLY A 175 -1.81 13.58 12.19
C GLY A 175 -3.08 13.36 13.01
N LEU A 176 -3.02 13.58 14.33
CA LEU A 176 -4.20 13.44 15.20
C LEU A 176 -5.31 14.43 14.86
N GLU A 177 -4.98 15.65 14.49
CA GLU A 177 -5.95 16.66 14.06
C GLU A 177 -6.69 16.20 12.80
N LEU A 178 -5.98 15.67 11.81
CA LEU A 178 -6.60 15.11 10.60
C LEU A 178 -7.46 13.88 10.91
N ALA A 179 -6.95 12.96 11.73
CA ALA A 179 -7.68 11.76 12.12
C ALA A 179 -9.01 12.12 12.79
N ASN A 180 -8.98 13.06 13.75
CA ASN A 180 -10.18 13.52 14.46
C ASN A 180 -11.13 14.30 13.54
N LYS A 181 -10.60 15.18 12.68
CA LYS A 181 -11.40 16.02 11.78
C LYS A 181 -12.21 15.19 10.79
N TYR A 182 -11.59 14.18 10.19
CA TYR A 182 -12.23 13.38 9.13
C TYR A 182 -12.78 12.04 9.64
N GLY A 183 -12.45 11.63 10.86
CA GLY A 183 -12.82 10.34 11.44
C GLY A 183 -12.29 9.17 10.61
N ILE A 184 -11.01 9.23 10.23
CA ILE A 184 -10.29 8.16 9.51
C ILE A 184 -9.54 7.26 10.49
N ASP A 185 -9.29 6.01 10.09
CA ASP A 185 -8.79 4.97 10.99
C ASP A 185 -7.28 5.06 11.25
N GLY A 186 -6.54 5.70 10.35
CA GLY A 186 -5.09 5.75 10.43
C GLY A 186 -4.44 6.94 9.74
N ILE A 187 -3.26 7.26 10.22
CA ILE A 187 -2.36 8.25 9.63
C ILE A 187 -1.00 7.62 9.43
N MET A 188 -0.41 7.81 8.25
CA MET A 188 0.96 7.41 7.97
C MET A 188 1.83 8.65 7.78
N ILE A 189 2.87 8.78 8.59
CA ILE A 189 3.88 9.85 8.50
C ILE A 189 5.10 9.30 7.78
N GLY A 190 5.47 9.94 6.67
CA GLY A 190 6.67 9.60 5.90
C GLY A 190 7.83 10.52 6.29
N ARG A 191 8.13 11.51 5.45
CA ARG A 191 9.26 12.44 5.63
C ARG A 191 9.28 13.17 6.98
N GLY A 192 8.12 13.40 7.60
CA GLY A 192 8.02 14.10 8.90
C GLY A 192 8.86 13.47 10.01
N ILE A 193 9.07 12.15 9.98
CA ILE A 193 9.86 11.44 11.01
C ILE A 193 11.35 11.84 11.02
N PHE A 194 11.86 12.46 9.96
CA PHE A 194 13.27 12.90 9.88
C PHE A 194 13.48 14.34 10.34
N HIS A 195 12.40 15.04 10.67
CA HIS A 195 12.44 16.48 10.98
C HIS A 195 12.03 16.81 12.41
N ASN A 196 11.66 15.80 13.21
CA ASN A 196 11.14 15.96 14.56
C ASN A 196 11.75 14.92 15.50
#